data_AF-A0A5J4KUJ6-F1
#
_entry.id   AF-A0A5J4KUJ6-F1
#
_cell.length_a   1.000
_cell.length_b   1.000
_cell.length_c   1.000
_cell.angle_alpha   90.00
_cell.angle_beta   90.00
_cell.angle_gamma   90.00
#
_symmetry.space_group_name_H-M   'P 1'
#
loop_
_entity.id
_entity.type
_entity.pdbx_description
1 polymer ?
#
loop_
_entity_poly.entity_id
_entity_poly.type
_entity_poly.pdbx_seq_one_letter_code
_entity_poly.pdbx_strand_id
1 'polypeptide(L)'
;MVIGQVIKHQQKHRVVEVERRLLRGNAQQAQALLQETPRYQILNTAYIERLNGTMRERLEHVTRKCRNANSRIETLRHGMFLLGVTYNVC
;
A
#
# COMPACT_ATOMS: atom_id res chain seq x y z
N MET A 1 -14.89 5.32 7.39
CA MET A 1 -13.64 4.94 6.70
C MET A 1 -12.56 4.70 7.73
N VAL A 2 -12.02 3.48 7.78
CA VAL A 2 -10.92 3.08 8.66
C VAL A 2 -9.63 3.09 7.83
N ILE A 3 -8.55 3.69 8.35
CA ILE A 3 -7.23 3.66 7.73
C ILE A 3 -6.23 3.16 8.76
N GLY A 4 -5.66 1.98 8.49
CA GLY A 4 -4.53 1.46 9.22
C GLY A 4 -3.20 1.90 8.60
N GLN A 5 -2.19 2.07 9.43
CA GLN A 5 -0.81 2.27 9.02
C GLN A 5 0.06 1.22 9.68
N VAL A 6 0.97 0.66 8.87
CA VAL A 6 2.02 -0.23 9.34
C VAL A 6 3.35 0.44 9.05
N ILE A 7 4.15 0.66 10.09
CA ILE A 7 5.46 1.29 10.01
C ILE A 7 6.49 0.22 10.28
N LYS A 8 7.39 -0.01 9.32
CA LYS A 8 8.52 -0.93 9.46
C LYS A 8 9.75 -0.12 9.82
N HIS A 9 10.19 -0.19 11.07
CA HIS A 9 11.43 0.42 11.52
C HIS A 9 12.60 -0.44 11.05
N GLN A 10 13.59 0.19 10.41
CA GLN A 10 14.73 -0.52 9.82
C GLN A 10 16.06 -0.04 10.40
N GLN A 11 16.97 -0.98 10.62
CA GLN A 11 18.37 -0.71 10.95
C GLN A 11 19.25 -1.57 10.05
N LYS A 12 20.28 -0.96 9.43
CA LYS A 12 21.21 -1.65 8.51
C LYS A 12 20.48 -2.53 7.46
N HIS A 13 19.44 -1.97 6.84
CA HIS A 13 18.60 -2.63 5.83
C HIS A 13 17.81 -3.86 6.32
N ARG A 14 17.64 -4.03 7.63
CA ARG A 14 16.83 -5.10 8.24
C ARG A 14 15.69 -4.48 9.02
N VAL A 15 14.50 -5.07 8.92
CA VAL A 15 13.35 -4.68 9.75
C VAL A 15 13.62 -5.14 11.18
N VAL A 16 13.65 -4.20 12.12
CA VAL A 16 13.87 -4.48 13.55
C VAL A 16 12.57 -4.45 14.34
N GLU A 17 11.59 -3.68 13.88
CA GLU A 17 10.31 -3.52 14.55
C GLU A 17 9.21 -3.19 13.53
N VAL A 18 7.99 -3.63 13.81
CA VAL A 18 6.80 -3.34 13.00
C VAL A 18 5.70 -2.77 13.90
N GLU A 19 5.53 -1.46 13.84
CA GLU A 19 4.46 -0.73 14.53
C GLU A 19 3.19 -0.76 13.66
N ARG A 20 2.04 -1.00 14.30
CA ARG A 20 0.72 -0.96 13.64
C ARG A 20 -0.17 -0.01 14.40
N ARG A 21 -0.71 0.98 13.70
CA ARG A 21 -1.59 2.01 14.29
C ARG A 21 -2.75 2.34 13.39
N LEU A 22 -3.81 2.87 13.97
CA LEU A 22 -4.91 3.44 13.22
C LEU A 22 -4.66 4.94 13.01
N LEU A 23 -4.69 5.37 11.75
CA LEU A 23 -4.63 6.78 11.38
C LEU A 23 -6.02 7.42 11.37
N ARG A 24 -7.05 6.65 11.02
CA ARG A 24 -8.44 7.11 10.97
C ARG A 24 -9.38 5.97 11.34
N GLY A 25 -10.45 6.29 12.06
CA GLY A 25 -11.41 5.31 12.58
C GLY A 25 -11.06 4.87 14.00
N ASN A 26 -11.84 3.93 14.54
CA ASN A 26 -11.62 3.38 15.89
C ASN A 26 -11.28 1.88 15.84
N ALA A 27 -10.79 1.37 16.97
CA ALA A 27 -10.31 0.00 17.11
C ALA A 27 -11.43 -1.04 16.88
N GLN A 28 -12.66 -0.75 17.34
CA GLN A 28 -13.81 -1.64 17.19
C GLN A 28 -14.18 -1.84 15.72
N GLN A 29 -14.23 -0.74 14.94
CA GLN A 29 -14.48 -0.79 13.50
C GLN A 29 -13.36 -1.52 12.76
N ALA A 30 -12.10 -1.28 13.13
CA ALA A 30 -10.97 -1.99 12.54
C ALA A 30 -11.03 -3.49 12.82
N GLN A 31 -11.39 -3.87 14.04
CA GLN A 31 -11.54 -5.26 14.45
C GLN A 31 -12.69 -5.95 13.70
N ALA A 32 -13.83 -5.28 13.54
CA ALA A 32 -14.95 -5.79 12.76
C ALA A 32 -14.53 -6.07 11.30
N LEU A 33 -13.84 -5.14 10.65
CA LEU A 33 -13.33 -5.32 9.27
C LEU A 33 -12.33 -6.49 9.16
N LEU A 34 -11.47 -6.69 10.17
CA LEU A 34 -10.56 -7.82 10.20
C LEU A 34 -11.33 -9.15 10.37
N GLN A 35 -12.37 -9.18 11.20
CA GLN A 35 -13.23 -10.36 11.38
C GLN A 35 -14.04 -10.70 10.13
N GLU A 36 -14.48 -9.69 9.38
CA GLU A 36 -15.15 -9.87 8.08
C GLU A 36 -14.21 -10.41 7.00
N THR A 37 -12.89 -10.38 7.22
CA THR A 37 -11.90 -10.82 6.24
C THR A 37 -11.20 -12.11 6.70
N PRO A 38 -11.69 -13.31 6.29
CA PRO A 38 -11.33 -14.59 6.92
C PRO A 38 -9.84 -14.95 6.90
N ARG A 39 -9.06 -14.32 6.01
CA ARG A 39 -7.65 -14.64 5.77
C ARG A 39 -6.67 -13.71 6.50
N TYR A 40 -7.15 -12.63 7.11
CA TYR A 40 -6.29 -11.61 7.73
C TYR A 40 -6.73 -11.31 9.16
N GLN A 41 -5.89 -11.70 10.12
CA GLN A 41 -6.10 -11.40 11.54
C GLN A 41 -5.42 -10.09 11.97
N ILE A 42 -4.57 -9.53 11.11
CA ILE A 42 -3.81 -8.30 11.34
C ILE A 42 -3.79 -7.45 10.07
N LEU A 43 -3.46 -6.16 10.24
CA LEU A 43 -3.06 -5.30 9.13
C LEU A 43 -1.80 -5.87 8.47
N ASN A 44 -1.99 -6.49 7.30
CA ASN A 44 -0.94 -7.09 6.49
C ASN A 44 -0.44 -6.09 5.44
N THR A 45 0.88 -5.98 5.27
CA THR A 45 1.50 -5.08 4.28
C THR A 45 1.91 -5.78 2.99
N ALA A 46 1.92 -7.10 2.90
CA ALA A 46 2.46 -7.83 1.76
C ALA A 46 1.80 -7.40 0.44
N TYR A 47 0.47 -7.25 0.44
CA TYR A 47 -0.27 -6.75 -0.72
C TYR A 47 0.16 -5.33 -1.11
N ILE A 48 0.13 -4.37 -0.17
CA ILE A 48 0.45 -2.98 -0.49
C ILE A 48 1.92 -2.78 -0.86
N GLU A 49 2.83 -3.56 -0.28
CA GLU A 49 4.26 -3.53 -0.61
C GLU A 49 4.53 -4.07 -2.01
N ARG A 50 3.90 -5.20 -2.37
CA ARG A 50 3.97 -5.75 -3.73
C ARG A 50 3.39 -4.76 -4.73
N LEU A 51 2.19 -4.26 -4.47
CA LEU A 51 1.51 -3.29 -5.32
C LEU A 51 2.37 -2.04 -5.53
N ASN A 52 2.92 -1.46 -4.46
CA ASN A 52 3.81 -0.30 -4.55
C ASN A 52 5.08 -0.61 -5.36
N GLY A 53 5.63 -1.82 -5.26
CA GLY A 53 6.72 -2.30 -6.10
C GLY A 53 6.34 -2.27 -7.57
N THR A 54 5.24 -2.94 -7.94
CA THR A 54 4.73 -2.98 -9.32
C THR A 54 4.46 -1.58 -9.87
N MET A 55 3.85 -0.69 -9.09
CA MET A 55 3.60 0.70 -9.52
C MET A 55 4.90 1.44 -9.83
N ARG A 56 5.92 1.31 -8.98
CA ARG A 56 7.23 1.96 -9.21
C ARG A 56 7.99 1.37 -10.38
N GLU A 57 7.75 0.12 -10.73
CA GLU A 57 8.38 -0.55 -11.87
C GLU A 57 7.67 -0.20 -13.19
N ARG A 58 6.34 -0.11 -13.18
CA ARG A 58 5.51 -0.06 -14.39
C ARG A 58 4.91 1.32 -14.70
N LEU A 59 4.83 2.25 -13.73
CA LEU A 59 4.39 3.64 -13.96
C LEU A 59 5.58 4.59 -13.89
N GLU A 60 5.94 5.15 -15.04
CA GLU A 60 7.06 6.10 -15.17
C GLU A 60 6.98 7.22 -14.12
N HIS A 61 5.79 7.79 -13.93
CA HIS A 61 5.52 8.90 -13.01
C HIS A 61 5.72 8.57 -11.52
N VAL A 62 5.78 7.29 -11.15
CA VAL A 62 5.90 6.82 -9.75
C VAL A 62 7.29 6.25 -9.47
N THR A 63 8.17 6.21 -10.48
CA THR A 63 9.56 5.76 -10.32
C THR A 63 10.31 6.66 -9.32
N ARG A 64 11.28 6.09 -8.59
CA ARG A 64 12.03 6.81 -7.53
C ARG A 64 12.80 8.04 -8.06
N LYS A 65 13.23 8.00 -9.33
CA LYS A 65 13.92 9.10 -10.00
C LYS A 65 13.25 9.33 -11.36
N CYS A 66 12.30 10.25 -11.41
CA CYS A 66 11.53 10.55 -12.61
C CYS A 66 11.81 11.98 -13.10
N ARG A 67 11.93 12.17 -14.42
CA ARG A 67 11.90 13.48 -15.08
C ARG A 67 10.55 13.77 -15.75
N ASN A 68 9.68 12.76 -15.82
CA ASN A 68 8.33 12.83 -16.39
C ASN A 68 7.31 13.04 -15.27
N ALA A 69 7.27 14.26 -14.70
CA ALA A 69 6.21 14.61 -13.77
C ALA A 69 4.87 14.60 -14.50
N ASN A 70 3.85 13.92 -13.95
CA ASN A 70 2.52 14.00 -14.51
C ASN A 70 1.87 15.29 -14.04
N SER A 71 1.38 16.12 -14.98
CA SER A 71 0.63 17.34 -14.66
C SER A 71 -0.84 17.06 -14.34
N ARG A 72 -1.31 15.82 -14.55
CA ARG A 72 -2.72 15.43 -14.35
C ARG A 72 -2.83 14.22 -13.42
N ILE A 73 -3.45 14.45 -12.26
CA ILE A 73 -3.71 13.40 -11.27
C ILE A 73 -4.58 12.26 -11.81
N GLU A 74 -5.50 12.56 -12.73
CA GLU A 74 -6.41 11.58 -13.33
C GLU A 74 -5.67 10.51 -14.15
N THR A 75 -4.64 10.91 -14.89
CA THR A 75 -3.83 9.96 -15.66
C THR A 75 -3.09 9.00 -14.74
N LEU A 76 -2.53 9.51 -13.64
CA LEU A 76 -1.91 8.67 -12.61
C LEU A 76 -2.94 7.72 -11.98
N ARG A 77 -4.13 8.23 -11.64
CA ARG A 77 -5.22 7.45 -11.05
C ARG A 77 -5.63 6.28 -11.95
N HIS A 78 -5.85 6.52 -13.24
CA HIS A 78 -6.19 5.46 -14.20
C HIS A 78 -5.08 4.40 -14.31
N GLY A 79 -3.81 4.81 -14.39
CA GLY A 79 -2.68 3.88 -14.42
C GLY A 79 -2.59 3.03 -13.15
N MET A 80 -2.81 3.62 -11.98
CA MET A 80 -2.85 2.90 -10.70
C MET A 80 -4.02 1.91 -10.63
N PHE A 81 -5.20 2.26 -11.14
CA PHE A 81 -6.32 1.32 -11.18
C PHE A 81 -6.04 0.14 -12.11
N LEU A 82 -5.50 0.40 -13.30
CA LEU A 82 -5.15 -0.64 -14.27
C LEU A 82 -4.13 -1.63 -13.70
N LEU A 83 -3.04 -1.14 -13.11
CA LEU A 83 -2.04 -2.01 -12.50
C LEU A 83 -2.54 -2.69 -11.22
N GLY A 84 -3.46 -2.05 -10.50
CA GLY A 84 -4.08 -2.62 -9.30
C GLY A 84 -4.91 -3.88 -9.60
N VAL A 85 -5.47 -3.99 -10.80
CA VAL A 85 -6.18 -5.21 -11.25
C VAL A 85 -5.25 -6.23 -11.90
N THR A 86 -4.10 -5.81 -12.44
CA THR A 86 -3.13 -6.70 -13.11
C THR A 86 -1.88 -7.06 -12.28
N TYR A 87 -1.76 -6.64 -11.01
CA TYR A 87 -0.55 -6.85 -10.19
C TYR A 87 -0.13 -8.33 -9.98
N ASN A 88 -1.04 -9.28 -10.20
CA ASN A 88 -0.79 -10.71 -10.12
C ASN A 88 -0.31 -11.33 -11.44
N VAL A 89 -0.42 -10.61 -12.56
CA VAL A 89 -0.02 -11.07 -13.90
C VAL A 89 1.21 -10.32 -14.44
N CYS A 90 1.71 -9.34 -13.70
CA CYS A 90 2.89 -8.53 -14.03
C CYS A 90 4.19 -9.04 -13.41
#